data_AF-A0AAV3BHC9-F1
#
_entry.id   AF-A0AAV3BHC9-F1
#
_cell.length_a   1.000
_cell.length_b   1.000
_cell.length_c   1.000
_cell.angle_alpha   90.00
_cell.angle_beta   90.00
_cell.angle_gamma   90.00
#
_symmetry.space_group_name_H-M   'P 1'
#
loop_
_entity.id
_entity.type
_entity.pdbx_description
1 polymer ?
#
loop_
_entity_poly.entity_id
_entity_poly.type
_entity_poly.pdbx_seq_one_letter_code
_entity_poly.pdbx_strand_id
1 'polypeptide(L)'
;MGNKKQQRWLWYAWESRLKRIIAHVFGRRSKKTFRQLLGLLSGFNIVFWCTDNFSAYEMLPDEKHIRSKLYTQRIERENLNIRNRLKRLNRKTLGDSKSAEMHDRIIGTFIEREHYLV
;
A
#
# COMPACT_ATOMS: atom_id res chain seq x y z
N MET A 1 0.65 -4.48 -19.08
CA MET A 1 2.05 -4.53 -18.54
C MET A 1 2.64 -5.95 -18.59
N GLY A 2 3.63 -6.20 -19.46
CA GLY A 2 4.32 -7.50 -19.64
C GLY A 2 5.83 -7.49 -19.33
N ASN A 3 6.38 -6.34 -18.92
CA ASN A 3 7.81 -6.19 -18.66
C ASN A 3 8.09 -6.23 -17.16
N LYS A 4 8.77 -7.29 -16.68
CA LYS A 4 9.16 -7.45 -15.27
C LYS A 4 9.95 -6.25 -14.72
N LYS A 5 10.60 -5.46 -15.60
CA LYS A 5 11.37 -4.26 -15.24
C LYS A 5 10.50 -3.05 -14.81
N GLN A 6 9.20 -3.07 -15.09
CA GLN A 6 8.26 -1.97 -14.77
C GLN A 6 7.17 -2.40 -13.78
N GLN A 7 7.45 -3.38 -12.92
CA GLN A 7 6.51 -3.74 -11.85
C GLN A 7 6.25 -2.53 -10.93
N ARG A 8 4.96 -2.19 -10.81
CA ARG A 8 4.46 -1.10 -9.99
C ARG A 8 3.62 -1.67 -8.85
N TRP A 9 3.91 -1.22 -7.65
CA TRP A 9 3.35 -1.69 -6.39
C TRP A 9 2.57 -0.55 -5.74
N LEU A 10 1.39 -0.88 -5.21
CA LEU A 10 0.68 -0.04 -4.25
C LEU A 10 1.30 -0.26 -2.87
N TRP A 11 1.87 0.80 -2.31
CA TRP A 11 2.31 0.87 -0.93
C TRP A 11 1.27 1.66 -0.14
N TYR A 12 0.86 1.17 1.03
CA TYR A 12 -0.07 1.91 1.88
C TYR A 12 0.11 1.54 3.35
N ALA A 13 -0.31 2.45 4.22
CA ALA A 13 -0.40 2.23 5.65
C ALA A 13 -1.85 2.00 6.06
N TRP A 14 -2.06 0.92 6.82
CA TRP A 14 -3.35 0.52 7.36
C TRP A 14 -3.42 0.88 8.84
N GLU A 15 -4.42 1.68 9.22
CA GLU A 15 -4.72 1.94 10.62
C GLU A 15 -5.73 0.90 11.11
N SER A 16 -5.37 0.21 12.19
CA SER A 16 -6.05 -1.02 12.61
C SER A 16 -7.34 -0.79 13.41
N ARG A 17 -7.51 0.36 14.08
CA ARG A 17 -8.66 0.66 14.94
C ARG A 17 -9.85 1.17 14.12
N LEU A 18 -9.61 2.19 13.30
CA LEU A 18 -10.53 2.82 12.36
C LEU A 18 -10.71 1.99 11.08
N LYS A 19 -9.87 0.96 10.87
CA LYS A 19 -9.95 0.03 9.73
C LYS A 19 -9.93 0.78 8.39
N ARG A 20 -8.95 1.68 8.24
CA ARG A 20 -8.81 2.48 7.02
C ARG A 20 -7.36 2.62 6.59
N ILE A 21 -7.20 2.86 5.30
CA ILE A 21 -5.94 3.35 4.75
C ILE A 21 -5.78 4.82 5.19
N ILE A 22 -4.58 5.21 5.61
CA ILE A 22 -4.28 6.61 6.02
C ILE A 22 -3.31 7.32 5.08
N ALA A 23 -2.48 6.56 4.36
CA ALA A 23 -1.56 7.08 3.34
C ALA A 23 -1.28 5.99 2.31
N HIS A 24 -1.09 6.35 1.05
CA HIS A 24 -0.70 5.43 0.00
C HIS A 24 0.22 6.09 -1.04
N VAL A 25 1.08 5.28 -1.68
CA VAL A 25 1.98 5.71 -2.74
C VAL A 25 2.14 4.59 -3.77
N PHE A 26 2.25 4.94 -5.05
CA PHE A 26 2.59 3.99 -6.10
C PHE A 26 4.07 4.06 -6.44
N GLY A 27 4.72 2.90 -6.57
CA GLY A 27 6.12 2.87 -6.97
C GLY A 27 6.70 1.47 -7.03
N ARG A 28 8.03 1.36 -7.08
CA ARG A 28 8.71 0.06 -7.05
C ARG A 28 8.71 -0.50 -5.63
N ARG A 29 8.91 -1.81 -5.48
CA ARG A 29 9.17 -2.43 -4.18
C ARG A 29 10.59 -2.07 -3.70
N SER A 30 10.79 -0.85 -3.20
CA SER A 30 12.11 -0.29 -2.89
C SER A 30 12.13 0.61 -1.65
N LYS A 31 13.31 0.76 -1.03
CA LYS A 31 13.55 1.69 0.08
C LYS A 31 13.14 3.13 -0.29
N LYS A 32 13.36 3.56 -1.54
CA LYS A 32 12.99 4.89 -2.03
C LYS A 32 11.48 5.16 -1.95
N THR A 33 10.66 4.22 -2.45
CA THR A 33 9.20 4.35 -2.40
C THR A 33 8.69 4.35 -0.95
N PHE A 34 9.30 3.51 -0.09
CA PHE A 34 8.91 3.47 1.30
C PHE A 34 9.18 4.79 2.04
N ARG A 35 10.29 5.48 1.74
CA ARG A 35 10.54 6.84 2.28
C ARG A 35 9.48 7.86 1.85
N GLN A 36 8.96 7.76 0.63
CA GLN A 36 7.86 8.63 0.19
C GLN A 36 6.60 8.38 1.03
N LEU A 37 6.29 7.11 1.31
CA LEU A 37 5.18 6.76 2.20
C LEU A 37 5.41 7.30 3.63
N LEU A 38 6.62 7.16 4.17
CA LEU A 38 6.97 7.73 5.48
C LEU A 38 6.81 9.26 5.51
N GLY A 39 7.13 9.96 4.42
CA GLY A 39 6.91 11.39 4.28
C GLY A 39 5.44 11.78 4.43
N LEU A 40 4.53 11.04 3.79
CA LEU A 40 3.08 11.24 3.96
C LEU A 40 2.62 10.92 5.39
N LEU A 41 3.26 9.97 6.05
CA LEU A 41 2.93 9.53 7.40
C LEU A 41 3.50 10.44 8.50
N SER A 42 4.40 11.37 8.16
CA SER A 42 5.07 12.25 9.13
C SER A 42 4.10 13.15 9.91
N GLY A 43 2.94 13.47 9.34
CA GLY A 43 1.88 14.24 10.01
C GLY A 43 1.02 13.43 10.99
N PHE A 44 1.21 12.11 11.09
CA PHE A 44 0.42 11.24 11.96
C PHE A 44 1.21 10.84 13.21
N ASN A 45 0.55 10.82 14.36
CA ASN A 45 1.15 10.30 15.59
C ASN A 45 1.10 8.76 15.61
N ILE A 46 2.10 8.12 15.00
CA ILE A 46 2.19 6.66 14.90
C ILE A 46 2.95 6.10 16.10
N VAL A 47 2.24 5.29 16.91
CA VAL A 47 2.79 4.69 18.13
C VAL A 47 3.66 3.48 17.82
N PHE A 48 3.16 2.55 17.00
CA PHE A 48 3.87 1.33 16.61
C PHE A 48 3.71 1.06 15.11
N TRP A 49 4.75 0.49 14.53
CA TRP A 49 4.78 -0.01 13.17
C TRP A 49 4.75 -1.53 13.19
N CYS A 50 3.77 -2.13 12.52
CA CYS A 50 3.66 -3.58 12.40
C CYS A 50 3.91 -4.00 10.95
N THR A 51 5.00 -4.70 10.67
CA THR A 51 5.36 -5.11 9.31
C THR A 51 5.89 -6.54 9.26
N ASP A 52 6.02 -7.08 8.04
CA ASP A 52 6.84 -8.27 7.80
C ASP A 52 8.35 -7.94 7.85
N ASN A 53 9.19 -8.93 7.57
CA ASN A 53 10.65 -8.83 7.62
C ASN A 53 11.29 -8.30 6.32
N PHE A 54 10.55 -7.57 5.48
CA PHE A 54 11.14 -7.00 4.26
C PHE A 54 12.16 -5.90 4.60
N SER A 55 13.34 -5.95 3.96
CA SER A 55 14.49 -5.09 4.28
C SER A 55 14.23 -3.59 4.14
N ALA A 56 13.19 -3.16 3.42
CA ALA A 56 12.82 -1.75 3.40
C ALA A 56 12.34 -1.22 4.76
N TYR A 57 11.79 -2.09 5.61
CA TYR A 57 11.25 -1.71 6.91
C TYR A 57 12.32 -1.51 7.98
N GLU A 58 13.58 -1.88 7.72
CA GLU A 58 14.74 -1.57 8.60
C GLU A 58 14.97 -0.07 8.79
N MET A 59 14.33 0.80 8.01
CA MET A 59 14.40 2.25 8.20
C MET A 59 13.47 2.76 9.31
N LEU A 60 12.62 1.90 9.87
CA LEU A 60 11.76 2.24 11.00
C LEU A 60 12.55 2.21 12.31
N PRO A 61 12.18 3.03 13.31
CA PRO A 61 12.82 2.96 14.64
C PRO A 61 12.53 1.61 15.31
N ASP A 62 13.58 0.86 15.68
CA ASP A 62 13.44 -0.49 16.24
C ASP A 62 12.57 -0.54 17.51
N GLU A 63 12.67 0.49 18.38
CA GLU A 63 11.86 0.59 19.61
C GLU A 63 10.34 0.62 19.35
N LYS A 64 9.93 1.08 18.18
CA LYS A 64 8.52 1.19 17.77
C LYS A 64 8.16 0.18 16.68
N HIS A 65 9.07 -0.72 16.30
CA HIS A 65 8.90 -1.62 15.17
C HIS A 65 8.64 -3.06 15.63
N ILE A 66 7.41 -3.53 15.42
CA ILE A 66 6.99 -4.89 15.72
C ILE A 66 7.04 -5.71 14.42
N ARG A 67 7.99 -6.64 14.35
CA ARG A 67 8.12 -7.60 13.24
C ARG A 67 7.37 -8.89 13.59
N SER A 68 6.10 -8.97 13.22
CA SER A 68 5.28 -10.15 13.49
C SER A 68 4.12 -10.27 12.50
N LYS A 69 3.77 -11.51 12.17
CA LYS A 69 2.58 -11.82 11.36
C LYS A 69 1.26 -11.60 12.12
N LEU A 70 1.30 -11.52 13.44
CA LEU A 70 0.08 -11.40 14.26
C LEU A 70 -0.75 -10.16 13.87
N TYR A 71 -0.08 -9.03 13.63
CA TYR A 71 -0.73 -7.76 13.34
C TYR A 71 -0.88 -7.45 11.84
N THR A 72 -0.33 -8.27 10.95
CA THR A 72 -0.41 -8.06 9.49
C THR A 72 -1.62 -8.71 8.83
N GLN A 73 -2.34 -9.60 9.54
CA GLN A 73 -3.48 -10.33 8.98
C GLN A 73 -4.58 -9.40 8.42
N ARG A 74 -4.85 -8.27 9.09
CA ARG A 74 -5.88 -7.32 8.65
C ARG A 74 -5.51 -6.62 7.34
N ILE A 75 -4.27 -6.17 7.22
CA ILE A 75 -3.79 -5.53 5.97
C ILE A 75 -3.69 -6.56 4.83
N GLU A 76 -3.36 -7.82 5.14
CA GLU A 76 -3.40 -8.92 4.17
C GLU A 76 -4.82 -9.21 3.68
N ARG A 77 -5.81 -9.21 4.57
CA ARG A 77 -7.23 -9.31 4.19
C ARG A 77 -7.67 -8.13 3.32
N GLU A 78 -7.21 -6.93 3.64
CA GLU A 78 -7.54 -5.75 2.84
C GLU A 78 -6.91 -5.78 1.45
N ASN A 79 -5.67 -6.28 1.33
CA ASN A 79 -5.06 -6.55 0.03
C ASN A 79 -5.92 -7.48 -0.84
N LEU A 80 -6.54 -8.50 -0.24
CA LEU A 80 -7.47 -9.37 -0.94
C LEU A 80 -8.76 -8.64 -1.34
N ASN A 81 -9.35 -7.84 -0.45
CA ASN A 81 -10.54 -7.04 -0.73
C ASN A 81 -10.32 -6.08 -1.91
N ILE A 82 -9.21 -5.33 -1.90
CA ILE A 82 -8.85 -4.39 -2.98
C ILE A 82 -8.71 -5.14 -4.30
N ARG A 83 -8.02 -6.28 -4.34
CA ARG A 83 -7.88 -7.10 -5.57
C ARG A 83 -9.21 -7.62 -6.09
N ASN A 84 -10.12 -8.01 -5.21
CA ASN A 84 -11.43 -8.53 -5.60
C ASN A 84 -12.35 -7.43 -6.15
N ARG A 85 -12.35 -6.25 -5.52
CA ARG A 85 -13.16 -5.10 -5.93
C ARG A 85 -12.61 -4.45 -7.20
N LEU A 86 -11.30 -4.29 -7.28
CA LEU A 86 -10.60 -3.81 -8.46
C LEU A 86 -10.15 -4.98 -9.34
N LYS A 87 -11.10 -5.60 -10.06
CA LYS A 87 -10.81 -6.70 -11.01
C LYS A 87 -9.72 -6.38 -12.03
N ARG A 88 -9.48 -5.09 -12.31
CA ARG A 88 -8.37 -4.58 -13.13
C ARG A 88 -6.99 -4.93 -12.58
N LEU A 89 -6.83 -5.12 -11.27
CA LEU A 89 -5.59 -5.60 -10.65
C LEU A 89 -5.33 -7.08 -10.93
N ASN A 90 -6.38 -7.86 -11.26
CA ASN A 90 -6.30 -9.30 -11.45
C ASN A 90 -6.30 -9.75 -12.92
N ARG A 91 -6.91 -8.99 -13.84
CA ARG A 91 -7.09 -9.39 -15.26
C ARG A 91 -6.49 -8.40 -16.24
N LYS A 92 -5.32 -8.75 -16.77
CA LYS A 92 -4.56 -7.98 -17.79
C LYS A 92 -5.30 -7.77 -19.12
N THR A 93 -6.32 -8.56 -19.43
CA THR A 93 -6.94 -8.62 -20.77
C THR A 93 -8.14 -7.70 -20.96
N LEU A 94 -8.84 -7.29 -19.89
CA LEU A 94 -10.13 -6.58 -19.99
C LEU A 94 -10.15 -5.22 -19.29
N GLY A 95 -9.09 -4.87 -18.56
CA GLY A 95 -9.09 -3.71 -17.67
C GLY A 95 -7.76 -2.96 -17.57
N ASP A 96 -6.75 -3.35 -18.36
CA ASP A 96 -5.47 -2.63 -18.40
C ASP A 96 -5.60 -1.38 -19.28
N SER A 97 -5.23 -0.23 -18.71
CA SER A 97 -4.90 0.95 -19.50
C SER A 97 -3.47 0.81 -20.02
N LYS A 98 -3.19 1.36 -21.21
CA LYS A 98 -1.81 1.41 -21.72
C LYS A 98 -0.91 2.31 -20.86
N SER A 99 -1.48 3.22 -20.07
CA SER A 99 -0.75 4.18 -19.23
C SER A 99 -0.72 3.77 -17.75
N ALA A 100 0.49 3.71 -17.18
CA ALA A 100 0.69 3.50 -15.74
C ALA A 100 0.06 4.61 -14.88
N GLU A 101 0.03 5.84 -15.39
CA GLU A 101 -0.57 6.98 -14.68
C GLU A 101 -2.09 6.83 -14.57
N MET A 102 -2.75 6.33 -15.61
CA MET A 102 -4.19 6.05 -15.55
C MET A 102 -4.49 4.94 -14.54
N HIS A 103 -3.63 3.90 -14.48
CA HIS A 103 -3.75 2.85 -13.49
C HIS A 103 -3.66 3.40 -12.06
N ASP A 104 -2.63 4.20 -11.78
CA ASP A 104 -2.44 4.83 -10.47
C ASP A 104 -3.63 5.73 -10.11
N ARG A 105 -4.11 6.55 -11.05
CA ARG A 105 -5.28 7.41 -10.81
C ARG A 105 -6.53 6.62 -10.47
N ILE A 106 -6.84 5.56 -11.21
CA ILE A 106 -8.03 4.74 -10.95
C ILE A 106 -7.95 4.08 -9.57
N ILE A 107 -6.80 3.50 -9.23
CA ILE A 107 -6.60 2.86 -7.92
C ILE A 107 -6.61 3.91 -6.80
N GLY A 108 -5.94 5.05 -7.00
CA GLY A 108 -5.89 6.17 -6.07
C GLY A 108 -7.29 6.70 -5.75
N THR A 109 -8.08 7.02 -6.78
CA THR A 109 -9.46 7.48 -6.61
C THR A 109 -10.36 6.45 -5.94
N PHE A 110 -10.15 5.15 -6.21
CA PHE A 110 -10.86 4.10 -5.47
C PHE A 110 -10.50 4.12 -3.98
N ILE A 111 -9.20 4.20 -3.65
CA ILE A 111 -8.73 4.25 -2.25
C ILE A 111 -9.28 5.50 -1.55
N GLU A 112 -9.21 6.66 -2.20
CA GLU A 112 -9.71 7.93 -1.66
C GLU A 112 -11.19 7.85 -1.31
N ARG A 113 -12.02 7.33 -2.23
CA ARG A 113 -13.46 7.19 -2.02
C ARG A 113 -13.83 6.22 -0.90
N GLU A 114 -13.09 5.12 -0.79
CA GLU A 114 -13.45 4.01 0.10
C GLU A 114 -12.82 4.11 1.50
N HIS A 115 -11.72 4.84 1.63
CA HIS A 115 -10.93 4.85 2.87
C HIS A 115 -10.66 6.25 3.44
N TYR A 116 -10.70 7.33 2.64
CA TYR A 116 -10.44 8.69 3.16
C TYR A 116 -11.71 9.50 3.41
N LEU A 117 -12.80 9.23 2.68
CA LEU A 117 -14.07 9.95 2.79
C LEU A 117 -15.07 9.28 3.76
N VAL A 118 -14.61 8.35 4.60
CA VAL A 118 -15.42 7.64 5.61
C VAL A 118 -15.16 8.20 7.00
#